data_AF-A0A6A3D0T2-F1
#
_entry.id   AF-A0A6A3D0T2-F1
#
_cell.length_a   1.000
_cell.length_b   1.000
_cell.length_c   1.000
_cell.angle_alpha   90.00
_cell.angle_beta   90.00
_cell.angle_gamma   90.00
#
_symmetry.space_group_name_H-M   'P 1'
#
loop_
_entity.id
_entity.type
_entity.pdbx_description
1 polymer ?
#
loop_
_entity_poly.entity_id
_entity_poly.type
_entity_poly.pdbx_seq_one_letter_code
_entity_poly.pdbx_strand_id
1 'polypeptide(L)'
;MAETKQALPPSDQLAAMNLTHAVKKHAFSDRVLIRSIVGRPDGGAGLAGQKVRAGGWVKTGREQGKGTFAFLELNDGSCPANLQVIIDAGVSVLSKRGGGWNIEGEVDPAKYPIPKAKLTLEFLRDHLHLRSRTNTIAALARIRNALAFATHSFFQEHNFLYVHTPIITTSDCEGAGEMFQVTTLISESEKLEKELIKNPPPSEADIEAARQLVSERGEAVKQLKVAKASKLDITASVAELNKAKENLSKLEERSKLKPGIPKRDGKIDYTQDFFARQAFLTVSGQLQVETYACAVSNVYTFGPTFRAEHSHTSRHLAEFWMVEPEIAFADLQYDMKCAEAYVKYM
;
A
#
# COMPACT_ATOMS: atom_id res chain seq x y z
N MET A 1 9.51 -56.59 -9.49
CA MET A 1 10.24 -56.78 -8.22
C MET A 1 11.00 -55.50 -7.90
N ALA A 2 10.54 -54.79 -6.87
CA ALA A 2 11.29 -53.90 -5.99
C ALA A 2 10.25 -53.26 -5.05
N GLU A 3 9.86 -54.00 -4.02
CA GLU A 3 9.04 -53.46 -2.92
C GLU A 3 9.89 -52.47 -2.13
N THR A 4 9.59 -51.18 -2.25
CA THR A 4 10.07 -50.18 -1.30
C THR A 4 9.41 -50.44 0.06
N LYS A 5 10.15 -51.11 0.95
CA LYS A 5 9.79 -51.28 2.36
C LYS A 5 9.53 -49.89 2.97
N GLN A 6 8.30 -49.69 3.42
CA GLN A 6 7.92 -48.56 4.26
C GLN A 6 8.69 -48.73 5.59
N ALA A 7 9.63 -47.83 5.87
CA ALA A 7 10.36 -47.86 7.13
C ALA A 7 9.36 -47.59 8.27
N LEU A 8 9.23 -48.55 9.19
CA LEU A 8 8.55 -48.35 10.46
C LEU A 8 9.26 -47.22 11.23
N PRO A 9 8.52 -46.37 11.97
CA PRO A 9 9.16 -45.33 12.76
C PRO A 9 10.07 -46.00 13.81
N PRO A 10 11.27 -45.45 14.08
CA PRO A 10 12.13 -46.01 15.10
C PRO A 10 11.52 -45.71 16.46
N SER A 11 10.87 -46.70 17.06
CA SER A 11 10.34 -46.66 18.43
C SER A 11 11.39 -46.24 19.45
N ASP A 12 12.66 -46.47 19.12
CA ASP A 12 13.78 -46.31 20.03
C ASP A 12 14.41 -44.92 19.99
N GLN A 13 14.09 -44.07 19.00
CA GLN A 13 14.56 -42.67 18.96
C GLN A 13 13.74 -41.73 19.85
N LEU A 14 12.52 -42.11 20.24
CA LEU A 14 11.67 -41.35 21.16
C LEU A 14 12.20 -41.37 22.60
N ALA A 15 12.87 -42.45 23.01
CA ALA A 15 13.35 -42.63 24.38
C ALA A 15 14.60 -41.78 24.71
N ALA A 16 15.35 -41.33 23.69
CA ALA A 16 16.54 -40.49 23.86
C ALA A 16 16.26 -38.98 23.76
N MET A 17 15.00 -38.57 23.53
CA MET A 17 14.64 -37.17 23.34
C MET A 17 14.41 -36.46 24.68
N ASN A 18 15.12 -35.36 24.90
CA ASN A 18 14.89 -34.48 26.05
C ASN A 18 13.52 -33.78 25.90
N LEU A 19 12.49 -34.36 26.53
CA LEU A 19 11.07 -33.94 26.53
C LEU A 19 10.80 -32.61 27.27
N THR A 20 11.83 -31.85 27.63
CA THR A 20 11.74 -30.68 28.51
C THR A 20 11.49 -29.35 27.80
N HIS A 21 11.24 -29.37 26.49
CA HIS A 21 11.10 -28.14 25.71
C HIS A 21 9.65 -27.67 25.65
N ALA A 22 9.35 -26.59 26.38
CA ALA A 22 8.05 -25.93 26.32
C ALA A 22 7.76 -25.38 24.90
N VAL A 23 6.50 -25.50 24.47
CA VAL A 23 6.07 -24.94 23.19
C VAL A 23 6.14 -23.41 23.24
N LYS A 24 6.96 -22.81 22.35
CA LYS A 24 7.05 -21.35 22.24
C LYS A 24 5.82 -20.80 21.51
N LYS A 25 4.91 -20.20 22.27
CA LYS A 25 3.79 -19.44 21.72
C LYS A 25 4.27 -18.21 20.97
N HIS A 26 3.48 -17.75 20.01
CA HIS A 26 3.73 -16.49 19.32
C HIS A 26 3.66 -15.32 20.32
N ALA A 27 4.50 -14.29 20.15
CA ALA A 27 4.59 -13.19 21.12
C ALA A 27 3.29 -12.37 21.24
N PHE A 28 2.50 -12.32 20.17
CA PHE A 28 1.28 -11.51 20.08
C PHE A 28 0.00 -12.35 19.92
N SER A 29 0.08 -13.67 20.12
CA SER A 29 -1.11 -14.54 20.14
C SER A 29 -0.84 -15.86 20.86
N ASP A 30 -1.88 -16.50 21.39
CA ASP A 30 -1.76 -17.84 21.99
C ASP A 30 -1.46 -18.96 20.99
N ARG A 31 -1.28 -18.61 19.71
CA ARG A 31 -1.05 -19.58 18.64
C ARG A 31 0.40 -20.04 18.62
N VAL A 32 0.57 -21.32 18.31
CA VAL A 32 1.85 -21.95 18.02
C VAL A 32 2.01 -22.00 16.51
N LEU A 33 3.08 -21.39 16.00
CA LEU A 33 3.35 -21.37 14.56
C LEU A 33 3.75 -22.78 14.10
N ILE A 34 3.27 -23.20 12.94
CA ILE A 34 3.58 -24.52 12.39
C ILE A 34 5.10 -24.70 12.24
N ARG A 35 5.83 -23.67 11.79
CA ARG A 35 7.31 -23.70 11.71
C ARG A 35 8.00 -24.09 13.02
N SER A 36 7.41 -23.75 14.17
CA SER A 36 7.99 -24.03 15.49
C SER A 36 7.76 -25.46 15.96
N ILE A 37 6.88 -26.20 15.27
CA ILE A 37 6.61 -27.62 15.50
C ILE A 37 7.45 -28.43 14.50
N VAL A 38 7.18 -28.23 13.20
CA VAL A 38 7.75 -29.06 12.13
C VAL A 38 9.22 -28.74 11.83
N GLY A 39 9.67 -27.53 12.15
CA GLY A 39 11.05 -27.09 11.95
C GLY A 39 12.01 -27.52 13.06
N ARG A 40 11.52 -28.24 14.09
CA ARG A 40 12.39 -28.76 15.15
C ARG A 40 13.25 -29.91 14.61
N PRO A 41 14.47 -30.12 15.15
CA PRO A 41 15.30 -31.27 14.76
C PRO A 41 14.63 -32.63 14.99
N ASP A 42 13.72 -32.71 15.97
CA ASP A 42 12.94 -33.91 16.31
C ASP A 42 11.62 -34.03 15.52
N GLY A 43 11.36 -33.15 14.54
CA GLY A 43 10.11 -33.10 13.79
C GLY A 43 8.87 -32.82 14.65
N GLY A 44 9.04 -32.33 15.87
CA GLY A 44 7.95 -32.07 16.82
C GLY A 44 7.68 -33.21 17.81
N ALA A 45 8.42 -34.33 17.75
CA ALA A 45 8.22 -35.47 18.64
C ALA A 45 8.33 -35.10 20.13
N GLY A 46 9.22 -34.18 20.50
CA GLY A 46 9.36 -33.69 21.88
C GLY A 46 8.18 -32.86 22.39
N LEU A 47 7.19 -32.56 21.55
CA LEU A 47 5.96 -31.86 21.93
C LEU A 47 4.78 -32.83 22.16
N ALA A 48 4.99 -34.13 22.02
CA ALA A 48 3.96 -35.14 22.22
C ALA A 48 3.33 -35.02 23.62
N GLY A 49 2.00 -35.09 23.68
CA GLY A 49 1.22 -34.93 24.92
C GLY A 49 0.95 -33.47 25.33
N GLN A 50 1.59 -32.48 24.72
CA GLN A 50 1.30 -31.07 25.00
C GLN A 50 0.06 -30.58 24.24
N LYS A 51 -0.78 -29.78 24.90
CA LYS A 51 -1.93 -29.10 24.25
C LYS A 51 -1.46 -27.79 23.63
N VAL A 52 -1.69 -27.63 22.33
CA VAL A 52 -1.31 -26.43 21.57
C VAL A 52 -2.50 -25.86 20.82
N ARG A 53 -2.52 -24.54 20.62
CA ARG A 53 -3.44 -23.87 19.70
C ARG A 53 -2.71 -23.63 18.38
N ALA A 54 -2.98 -24.41 17.35
CA ALA A 54 -2.51 -24.18 15.99
C ALA A 54 -3.64 -23.63 15.13
N GLY A 55 -3.33 -22.76 14.17
CA GLY A 55 -4.33 -22.18 13.27
C GLY A 55 -3.72 -21.83 11.92
N GLY A 56 -4.42 -22.16 10.84
CA GLY A 56 -3.97 -21.97 9.47
C GLY A 56 -5.07 -22.28 8.46
N TRP A 57 -4.71 -22.37 7.19
CA TRP A 57 -5.61 -22.70 6.10
C TRP A 57 -5.41 -24.14 5.66
N VAL A 58 -6.51 -24.87 5.47
CA VAL A 58 -6.48 -26.25 4.99
C VAL A 58 -6.10 -26.27 3.52
N LYS A 59 -5.02 -26.99 3.20
CA LYS A 59 -4.54 -27.20 1.82
C LYS A 59 -5.20 -28.41 1.19
N THR A 60 -5.29 -29.50 1.93
CA THR A 60 -5.96 -30.74 1.53
C THR A 60 -6.65 -31.37 2.74
N GLY A 61 -7.69 -32.14 2.47
CA GLY A 61 -8.41 -32.90 3.49
C GLY A 61 -8.88 -34.23 2.93
N ARG A 62 -8.83 -35.30 3.73
CA ARG A 62 -9.35 -36.63 3.38
C ARG A 62 -10.16 -37.20 4.55
N GLU A 63 -11.40 -37.59 4.29
CA GLU A 63 -12.21 -38.35 5.25
C GLU A 63 -11.75 -39.82 5.26
N GLN A 64 -11.74 -40.45 6.43
CA GLN A 64 -11.46 -41.88 6.60
C GLN A 64 -12.40 -42.50 7.65
N GLY A 65 -12.33 -43.83 7.78
CA GLY A 65 -13.12 -44.57 8.76
C GLY A 65 -14.64 -44.42 8.56
N LYS A 66 -15.10 -44.33 7.30
CA LYS A 66 -16.50 -44.06 6.95
C LYS A 66 -17.04 -42.71 7.50
N GLY A 67 -16.17 -41.70 7.58
CA GLY A 67 -16.54 -40.36 8.05
C GLY A 67 -16.45 -40.17 9.57
N THR A 68 -15.79 -41.11 10.27
CA THR A 68 -15.55 -41.00 11.71
C THR A 68 -14.42 -40.04 12.06
N PHE A 69 -13.47 -39.82 11.13
CA PHE A 69 -12.41 -38.82 11.28
C PHE A 69 -11.91 -38.33 9.91
N ALA A 70 -11.20 -37.20 9.92
CA ALA A 70 -10.56 -36.62 8.74
C ALA A 70 -9.09 -36.27 9.01
N PHE A 71 -8.24 -36.46 8.02
CA PHE A 71 -6.88 -35.90 8.00
C PHE A 71 -6.88 -34.59 7.22
N LEU A 72 -6.40 -33.53 7.83
CA LEU A 72 -6.24 -32.22 7.20
C LEU A 72 -4.77 -31.83 7.15
N GLU A 73 -4.33 -31.29 6.01
CA GLU A 73 -3.02 -30.65 5.88
C GLU A 73 -3.19 -29.15 6.11
N LEU A 74 -2.75 -28.67 7.27
CA LEU A 74 -2.86 -27.28 7.68
C LEU A 74 -1.58 -26.51 7.33
N ASN A 75 -1.70 -25.32 6.76
CA ASN A 75 -0.57 -24.42 6.55
C ASN A 75 -0.91 -23.01 7.07
N ASP A 76 -0.02 -22.40 7.84
CA ASP A 76 -0.22 -21.06 8.42
C ASP A 76 0.64 -19.98 7.75
N GLY A 77 1.35 -20.33 6.67
CA GLY A 77 2.27 -19.46 5.94
C GLY A 77 3.65 -19.30 6.57
N SER A 78 3.86 -19.75 7.82
CA SER A 78 5.10 -19.54 8.56
C SER A 78 6.30 -20.33 8.00
N CYS A 79 6.03 -21.42 7.29
CA CYS A 79 7.01 -22.23 6.56
C CYS A 79 6.37 -22.92 5.33
N PRO A 80 7.17 -23.51 4.42
CA PRO A 80 6.64 -24.32 3.31
C PRO A 80 5.92 -25.60 3.76
N ALA A 81 6.31 -26.17 4.91
CA ALA A 81 5.76 -27.42 5.41
C ALA A 81 4.34 -27.26 5.98
N ASN A 82 3.56 -28.33 5.91
CA ASN A 82 2.22 -28.42 6.49
C ASN A 82 2.26 -29.19 7.80
N LEU A 83 1.28 -28.94 8.67
CA LEU A 83 1.00 -29.75 9.84
C LEU A 83 -0.20 -30.66 9.52
N GLN A 84 0.00 -31.97 9.60
CA GLN A 84 -1.11 -32.91 9.51
C GLN A 84 -1.89 -32.92 10.83
N VAL A 85 -3.20 -32.74 10.74
CA VAL A 85 -4.12 -32.74 11.88
C VAL A 85 -5.17 -33.81 11.65
N ILE A 86 -5.48 -34.58 12.70
CA ILE A 86 -6.58 -35.54 12.71
C ILE A 86 -7.74 -34.90 13.47
N ILE A 87 -8.93 -34.93 12.89
CA ILE A 87 -10.15 -34.42 13.51
C ILE A 87 -11.18 -35.54 13.59
N ASP A 88 -11.64 -35.85 14.79
CA ASP A 88 -12.72 -36.81 15.04
C ASP A 88 -14.11 -36.17 14.80
N ALA A 89 -15.04 -36.98 14.30
CA ALA A 89 -16.42 -36.57 14.00
C ALA A 89 -17.18 -36.01 15.21
N GLY A 90 -16.80 -36.41 16.43
CA GLY A 90 -17.42 -35.98 17.68
C GLY A 90 -16.96 -34.60 18.19
N VAL A 91 -15.93 -33.99 17.58
CA VAL A 91 -15.53 -32.62 17.91
C VAL A 91 -16.50 -31.66 17.22
N SER A 92 -17.24 -30.89 18.02
CA SER A 92 -18.46 -30.11 17.70
C SER A 92 -18.33 -28.96 16.68
N VAL A 93 -17.35 -29.00 15.78
CA VAL A 93 -17.19 -28.06 14.64
C VAL A 93 -17.65 -28.69 13.31
N LEU A 94 -18.20 -29.91 13.35
CA LEU A 94 -18.65 -30.67 12.17
C LEU A 94 -20.16 -30.64 11.99
N SER A 95 -20.80 -29.46 11.96
CA SER A 95 -22.18 -29.39 11.46
C SER A 95 -22.21 -29.37 9.94
N LYS A 96 -22.38 -30.54 9.31
CA LYS A 96 -22.84 -30.64 7.91
C LYS A 96 -24.25 -30.05 7.80
N ARG A 97 -24.39 -28.83 7.28
CA ARG A 97 -25.58 -28.42 6.54
C ARG A 97 -25.13 -27.90 5.18
N GLY A 98 -25.21 -28.75 4.16
CA GLY A 98 -24.93 -28.39 2.77
C GLY A 98 -23.46 -28.13 2.43
N GLY A 99 -22.67 -29.20 2.29
CA GLY A 99 -21.45 -29.18 1.45
C GLY A 99 -20.34 -28.18 1.78
N GLY A 100 -19.77 -28.19 2.99
CA GLY A 100 -18.55 -27.41 3.30
C GLY A 100 -18.06 -27.57 4.74
N TRP A 101 -16.75 -27.48 4.98
CA TRP A 101 -16.12 -27.57 6.31
C TRP A 101 -16.05 -26.17 6.95
N ASN A 102 -16.58 -25.98 8.16
CA ASN A 102 -16.46 -24.72 8.90
C ASN A 102 -15.10 -24.60 9.60
N ILE A 103 -14.12 -24.20 8.82
CA ILE A 103 -13.02 -23.33 9.24
C ILE A 103 -13.61 -21.92 9.11
N GLU A 104 -13.43 -21.00 10.06
CA GLU A 104 -14.02 -19.64 9.97
C GLU A 104 -13.76 -19.03 8.57
N GLY A 105 -14.82 -18.98 7.75
CA GLY A 105 -14.77 -18.67 6.32
C GLY A 105 -15.10 -19.88 5.43
N GLU A 106 -16.37 -20.03 5.06
CA GLU A 106 -16.80 -21.00 4.05
C GLU A 106 -16.30 -20.56 2.66
N VAL A 107 -15.47 -21.38 2.01
CA VAL A 107 -15.06 -21.20 0.63
C VAL A 107 -15.50 -22.43 -0.14
N ASP A 108 -16.47 -22.26 -1.04
CA ASP A 108 -16.90 -23.31 -1.97
C ASP A 108 -15.69 -23.74 -2.83
N PRO A 109 -15.18 -24.98 -2.66
CA PRO A 109 -14.01 -25.44 -3.41
C PRO A 109 -14.23 -25.44 -4.92
N ALA A 110 -15.48 -25.54 -5.39
CA ALA A 110 -15.82 -25.49 -6.81
C ALA A 110 -15.75 -24.06 -7.38
N LYS A 111 -15.86 -23.03 -6.53
CA LYS A 111 -15.75 -21.62 -6.91
C LYS A 111 -14.37 -21.02 -6.63
N TYR A 112 -13.46 -21.78 -6.03
CA TYR A 112 -12.13 -21.27 -5.70
C TYR A 112 -11.30 -21.06 -6.99
N PRO A 113 -10.85 -19.83 -7.30
CA PRO A 113 -10.26 -19.50 -8.60
C PRO A 113 -8.93 -20.19 -8.92
N ILE A 114 -8.23 -20.72 -7.90
CA ILE A 114 -6.94 -21.38 -8.10
C ILE A 114 -7.15 -22.91 -8.08
N PRO A 115 -6.98 -23.61 -9.22
CA PRO A 115 -7.15 -25.05 -9.25
C PRO A 115 -6.00 -25.76 -8.53
N LYS A 116 -6.22 -27.03 -8.15
CA LYS A 116 -5.19 -27.89 -7.52
C LYS A 116 -4.12 -28.39 -8.51
N ALA A 117 -4.28 -28.12 -9.81
CA ALA A 117 -3.34 -28.51 -10.85
C ALA A 117 -2.05 -27.65 -10.83
N LYS A 118 -1.05 -28.05 -11.61
CA LYS A 118 0.17 -27.24 -11.80
C LYS A 118 -0.21 -25.92 -12.50
N LEU A 119 0.25 -24.81 -11.94
CA LEU A 119 -0.06 -23.46 -12.40
C LEU A 119 1.17 -22.85 -13.09
N THR A 120 0.95 -22.08 -14.15
CA THR A 120 1.98 -21.25 -14.78
C THR A 120 2.18 -19.94 -14.00
N LEU A 121 3.31 -19.26 -14.21
CA LEU A 121 3.54 -17.96 -13.56
C LEU A 121 2.62 -16.88 -14.13
N GLU A 122 2.28 -16.98 -15.41
CA GLU A 122 1.34 -16.10 -16.12
C GLU A 122 -0.04 -16.16 -15.48
N PHE A 123 -0.58 -17.37 -15.27
CA PHE A 123 -1.86 -17.56 -14.59
C PHE A 123 -1.86 -16.95 -13.18
N LEU A 124 -0.74 -17.06 -12.47
CA LEU A 124 -0.60 -16.45 -11.14
C LEU A 124 -0.50 -14.93 -11.19
N ARG A 125 0.00 -14.32 -12.26
CA ARG A 125 0.01 -12.86 -12.45
C ARG A 125 -1.39 -12.30 -12.64
N ASP A 126 -2.33 -13.08 -13.20
CA ASP A 126 -3.74 -12.68 -13.32
C ASP A 126 -4.51 -12.78 -12.00
N HIS A 127 -3.98 -13.52 -11.02
CA HIS A 127 -4.63 -13.78 -9.72
C HIS A 127 -3.82 -13.19 -8.54
N LEU A 128 -3.41 -11.92 -8.65
CA LEU A 128 -2.53 -11.24 -7.68
C LEU A 128 -2.98 -11.36 -6.21
N HIS A 129 -4.28 -11.28 -5.96
CA HIS A 129 -4.87 -11.31 -4.62
C HIS A 129 -4.88 -12.70 -3.97
N LEU A 130 -4.73 -13.79 -4.76
CA LEU A 130 -4.73 -15.17 -4.27
C LEU A 130 -3.40 -15.91 -4.46
N ARG A 131 -2.55 -15.46 -5.39
CA ARG A 131 -1.30 -16.15 -5.74
C ARG A 131 -0.35 -16.35 -4.56
N SER A 132 -0.41 -15.48 -3.55
CA SER A 132 0.37 -15.57 -2.30
C SER A 132 0.11 -16.84 -1.51
N ARG A 133 -1.03 -17.52 -1.74
CA ARG A 133 -1.37 -18.80 -1.11
C ARG A 133 -0.68 -20.01 -1.75
N THR A 134 0.01 -19.83 -2.86
CA THR A 134 0.77 -20.88 -3.54
C THR A 134 2.19 -20.98 -2.98
N ASN A 135 2.79 -22.18 -3.04
CA ASN A 135 4.11 -22.42 -2.45
C ASN A 135 5.19 -21.53 -3.06
N THR A 136 5.18 -21.36 -4.39
CA THR A 136 6.19 -20.56 -5.11
C THR A 136 6.14 -19.10 -4.71
N ILE A 137 4.97 -18.45 -4.76
CA ILE A 137 4.87 -17.03 -4.42
C ILE A 137 5.08 -16.79 -2.93
N ALA A 138 4.60 -17.68 -2.06
CA ALA A 138 4.88 -17.60 -0.62
C ALA A 138 6.38 -17.72 -0.32
N ALA A 139 7.12 -18.58 -1.05
CA ALA A 139 8.56 -18.69 -0.91
C ALA A 139 9.27 -17.41 -1.33
N LEU A 140 8.90 -16.84 -2.49
CA LEU A 140 9.43 -15.55 -2.95
C LEU A 140 9.18 -14.43 -1.95
N ALA A 141 7.97 -14.37 -1.36
CA ALA A 141 7.65 -13.37 -0.33
C ALA A 141 8.52 -13.52 0.92
N ARG A 142 8.76 -14.76 1.39
CA ARG A 142 9.66 -15.01 2.53
C ARG A 142 11.12 -14.65 2.22
N ILE A 143 11.60 -14.98 1.02
CA ILE A 143 12.96 -14.61 0.57
C ILE A 143 13.08 -13.07 0.52
N ARG A 144 12.12 -12.38 -0.10
CA ARG A 144 12.11 -10.90 -0.15
C ARG A 144 12.11 -10.26 1.24
N ASN A 145 11.35 -10.82 2.18
CA ASN A 145 11.36 -10.38 3.57
C ASN A 145 12.74 -10.57 4.22
N ALA A 146 13.37 -11.74 4.03
CA ALA A 146 14.70 -12.01 4.56
C ALA A 146 15.76 -11.06 3.97
N LEU A 147 15.72 -10.82 2.66
CA LEU A 147 16.59 -9.88 1.98
C LEU A 147 16.39 -8.45 2.51
N ALA A 148 15.16 -7.97 2.65
CA ALA A 148 14.90 -6.64 3.19
C ALA A 148 15.42 -6.48 4.64
N PHE A 149 15.23 -7.50 5.48
CA PHE A 149 15.79 -7.52 6.83
C PHE A 149 17.33 -7.53 6.82
N ALA A 150 17.93 -8.35 5.96
CA ALA A 150 19.37 -8.43 5.79
C ALA A 150 19.95 -7.11 5.29
N THR A 151 19.27 -6.41 4.37
CA THR A 151 19.64 -5.06 3.92
C THR A 151 19.73 -4.09 5.08
N HIS A 152 18.66 -3.99 5.87
CA HIS A 152 18.66 -3.09 7.03
C HIS A 152 19.73 -3.48 8.05
N SER A 153 19.93 -4.78 8.29
CA SER A 153 20.94 -5.29 9.23
C SER A 153 22.35 -4.92 8.77
N PHE A 154 22.69 -5.20 7.50
CA PHE A 154 23.99 -4.86 6.92
C PHE A 154 24.31 -3.38 7.11
N PHE A 155 23.42 -2.49 6.67
CA PHE A 155 23.69 -1.06 6.74
C PHE A 155 23.77 -0.55 8.18
N GLN A 156 22.88 -0.99 9.07
CA GLN A 156 22.91 -0.56 10.48
C GLN A 156 24.13 -1.10 11.24
N GLU A 157 24.55 -2.34 10.98
CA GLU A 157 25.79 -2.91 11.56
C GLU A 157 27.05 -2.17 11.09
N HIS A 158 27.00 -1.54 9.92
CA HIS A 158 28.06 -0.70 9.37
C HIS A 158 27.86 0.81 9.66
N ASN A 159 27.01 1.15 10.63
CA ASN A 159 26.74 2.53 11.09
C ASN A 159 26.16 3.47 10.02
N PHE A 160 25.42 2.94 9.05
CA PHE A 160 24.61 3.77 8.17
C PHE A 160 23.28 4.11 8.83
N LEU A 161 22.80 5.33 8.62
CA LEU A 161 21.46 5.75 9.04
C LEU A 161 20.44 5.53 7.93
N TYR A 162 19.30 4.91 8.27
CA TYR A 162 18.19 4.79 7.35
C TYR A 162 17.45 6.13 7.23
N VAL A 163 17.34 6.66 6.01
CA VAL A 163 16.70 7.94 5.72
C VAL A 163 15.55 7.73 4.74
N HIS A 164 14.40 8.29 5.07
CA HIS A 164 13.26 8.36 4.14
C HIS A 164 13.41 9.58 3.23
N THR A 165 13.59 9.35 1.94
CA THR A 165 13.59 10.39 0.91
C THR A 165 12.18 10.69 0.41
N PRO A 166 11.86 11.94 0.02
CA PRO A 166 10.57 12.28 -0.55
C PRO A 166 10.28 11.51 -1.83
N ILE A 167 9.06 10.97 -1.95
CA ILE A 167 8.60 10.27 -3.16
C ILE A 167 8.06 11.23 -4.21
N ILE A 168 7.37 12.28 -3.78
CA ILE A 168 6.94 13.36 -4.67
C ILE A 168 8.08 14.36 -4.78
N THR A 169 8.53 14.63 -5.99
CA THR A 169 9.66 15.51 -6.29
C THR A 169 9.27 16.56 -7.34
N THR A 170 9.94 17.70 -7.28
CA THR A 170 9.86 18.74 -8.31
C THR A 170 11.18 18.84 -9.09
N SER A 171 12.11 17.93 -8.79
CA SER A 171 13.45 17.84 -9.36
C SER A 171 13.59 16.52 -10.10
N ASP A 172 14.14 16.60 -11.32
CA ASP A 172 14.60 15.44 -12.06
C ASP A 172 16.02 15.09 -11.60
N CYS A 173 16.18 13.95 -10.93
CA CYS A 173 17.47 13.55 -10.34
C CYS A 173 18.38 12.81 -11.34
N GLU A 174 17.82 12.11 -12.34
CA GLU A 174 18.60 11.35 -13.34
C GLU A 174 18.75 12.12 -14.66
N GLY A 175 17.92 13.14 -14.91
CA GLY A 175 18.04 14.06 -16.05
C GLY A 175 17.75 13.46 -17.43
N ALA A 176 17.37 12.17 -17.48
CA ALA A 176 17.19 11.42 -18.73
C ALA A 176 15.96 10.47 -18.72
N GLY A 177 15.29 10.29 -17.58
CA GLY A 177 14.18 9.35 -17.44
C GLY A 177 12.81 10.03 -17.59
N GLU A 178 11.87 9.38 -18.28
CA GLU A 178 10.47 9.81 -18.23
C GLU A 178 9.91 9.59 -16.82
N MET A 179 9.31 10.62 -16.23
CA MET A 179 8.74 10.59 -14.88
C MET A 179 7.21 10.60 -14.92
N PHE A 180 6.57 9.92 -13.95
CA PHE A 180 5.13 10.04 -13.76
C PHE A 180 4.80 11.39 -13.13
N GLN A 181 3.95 12.16 -13.78
CA GLN A 181 3.45 13.42 -13.24
C GLN A 181 2.38 13.18 -12.16
N VAL A 182 2.46 13.94 -11.07
CA VAL A 182 1.48 13.96 -9.98
C VAL A 182 0.76 15.31 -10.03
N THR A 183 -0.56 15.29 -10.19
CA THR A 183 -1.37 16.52 -10.35
C THR A 183 -2.79 16.35 -9.81
N THR A 184 -3.36 17.42 -9.26
CA THR A 184 -4.80 17.48 -8.89
C THR A 184 -5.65 18.15 -9.97
N LEU A 185 -5.02 18.86 -10.91
CA LEU A 185 -5.67 19.73 -11.91
C LEU A 185 -6.73 19.01 -12.74
N ILE A 186 -6.50 17.75 -13.13
CA ILE A 186 -7.45 16.98 -13.94
C ILE A 186 -8.76 16.80 -13.16
N SER A 187 -8.66 16.31 -11.92
CA SER A 187 -9.82 16.05 -11.08
C SER A 187 -10.56 17.34 -10.68
N GLU A 188 -9.82 18.43 -10.49
CA GLU A 188 -10.38 19.75 -10.15
C GLU A 188 -11.09 20.37 -11.36
N SER A 189 -10.50 20.26 -12.54
CA SER A 189 -11.11 20.66 -13.81
C SER A 189 -12.42 19.91 -14.05
N GLU A 190 -12.44 18.59 -13.89
CA GLU A 190 -13.67 17.79 -14.06
C GLU A 190 -14.78 18.18 -13.07
N LYS A 191 -14.41 18.47 -11.81
CA LYS A 191 -15.37 18.93 -10.79
C LYS A 191 -15.94 20.29 -11.17
N LEU A 192 -15.10 21.23 -11.59
CA LEU A 192 -15.51 22.56 -12.00
C LEU A 192 -16.41 22.49 -13.24
N GLU A 193 -16.07 21.67 -14.24
CA GLU A 193 -16.92 21.48 -15.43
C GLU A 193 -18.32 20.97 -15.07
N LYS A 194 -18.41 19.96 -14.20
CA LYS A 194 -19.70 19.45 -13.70
C LYS A 194 -20.48 20.53 -12.95
N GLU A 195 -19.79 21.36 -12.17
CA GLU A 195 -20.40 22.49 -11.46
C GLU A 195 -20.93 23.56 -12.43
N LEU A 196 -20.16 23.91 -13.45
CA LEU A 196 -20.53 24.90 -14.47
C LEU A 196 -21.68 24.42 -15.36
N ILE A 197 -21.79 23.11 -15.63
CA ILE A 197 -22.95 22.53 -16.31
C ILE A 197 -24.21 22.67 -15.44
N LYS A 198 -24.10 22.34 -14.14
CA LYS A 198 -25.24 22.41 -13.21
C LYS A 198 -25.66 23.86 -12.94
N ASN A 199 -24.68 24.76 -12.83
CA ASN A 199 -24.84 26.16 -12.47
C ASN A 199 -24.02 27.01 -13.48
N PRO A 200 -24.60 27.41 -14.61
CA PRO A 200 -23.90 28.18 -15.64
C PRO A 200 -23.28 29.49 -15.11
N PRO A 201 -22.19 30.00 -15.73
CA PRO A 201 -21.69 31.34 -15.46
C PRO A 201 -22.79 32.39 -15.69
N PRO A 202 -22.81 33.47 -14.88
CA PRO A 202 -23.73 34.58 -15.11
C PRO A 202 -23.43 35.24 -16.45
N SER A 203 -24.49 35.69 -17.14
CA SER A 203 -24.35 36.46 -18.37
C SER A 203 -23.81 37.87 -18.07
N GLU A 204 -23.29 38.55 -19.08
CA GLU A 204 -22.85 39.94 -18.95
C GLU A 204 -24.01 40.85 -18.50
N ALA A 205 -25.24 40.55 -18.93
CA ALA A 205 -26.45 41.24 -18.49
C ALA A 205 -26.74 41.02 -16.98
N ASP A 206 -26.50 39.82 -16.46
CA ASP A 206 -26.68 39.53 -15.02
C ASP A 206 -25.69 40.32 -14.16
N ILE A 207 -24.44 40.44 -14.63
CA ILE A 207 -23.40 41.23 -13.95
C ILE A 207 -23.74 42.72 -14.01
N GLU A 208 -24.19 43.22 -15.15
CA GLU A 208 -24.56 44.64 -15.31
C GLU A 208 -25.80 44.98 -14.47
N ALA A 209 -26.80 44.10 -14.43
CA ALA A 209 -27.95 44.26 -13.54
C ALA A 209 -27.53 44.30 -12.06
N ALA A 210 -26.56 43.48 -11.65
CA ALA A 210 -26.02 43.52 -10.30
C ALA A 210 -25.22 44.81 -10.01
N ARG A 211 -24.44 45.33 -10.99
CA ARG A 211 -23.76 46.62 -10.89
C ARG A 211 -24.74 47.78 -10.72
N GLN A 212 -25.80 47.78 -11.55
CA GLN A 212 -26.86 48.77 -11.49
C GLN A 212 -27.57 48.75 -10.13
N LEU A 213 -27.90 47.56 -9.61
CA LEU A 213 -28.48 47.40 -8.28
C LEU A 213 -27.57 47.96 -7.17
N VAL A 214 -26.26 47.71 -7.23
CA VAL A 214 -25.29 48.29 -6.28
C VAL A 214 -25.29 49.83 -6.36
N SER A 215 -25.40 50.38 -7.57
CA SER A 215 -25.50 51.83 -7.78
C SER A 215 -26.77 52.40 -7.15
N GLU A 216 -27.94 51.83 -7.47
CA GLU A 216 -29.25 52.26 -6.95
C GLU A 216 -29.33 52.17 -5.43
N ARG A 217 -28.83 51.08 -4.83
CA ARG A 217 -28.77 50.95 -3.37
C ARG A 217 -27.79 51.95 -2.76
N GLY A 218 -26.70 52.27 -3.46
CA GLY A 218 -25.76 53.30 -3.07
C GLY A 218 -26.40 54.70 -3.06
N GLU A 219 -27.22 55.01 -4.07
CA GLU A 219 -27.99 56.24 -4.15
C GLU A 219 -29.08 56.33 -3.07
N ALA A 220 -29.81 55.24 -2.80
CA ALA A 220 -30.81 55.19 -1.73
C ALA A 220 -30.19 55.50 -0.35
N VAL A 221 -29.00 54.95 -0.06
CA VAL A 221 -28.26 55.28 1.18
C VAL A 221 -27.88 56.76 1.22
N LYS A 222 -27.44 57.34 0.10
CA LYS A 222 -27.11 58.77 0.02
C LYS A 222 -28.36 59.63 0.26
N GLN A 223 -29.48 59.30 -0.37
CA GLN A 223 -30.75 60.03 -0.21
C GLN A 223 -31.26 59.99 1.23
N LEU A 224 -31.22 58.83 1.89
CA LEU A 224 -31.63 58.70 3.30
C LEU A 224 -30.74 59.50 4.25
N LYS A 225 -29.43 59.60 3.97
CA LYS A 225 -28.50 60.46 4.72
C LYS A 225 -28.81 61.94 4.53
N VAL A 226 -29.11 62.37 3.29
CA VAL A 226 -29.47 63.76 2.97
C VAL A 226 -30.82 64.13 3.62
N ALA A 227 -31.79 63.22 3.58
CA ALA A 227 -33.12 63.41 4.17
C ALA A 227 -33.14 63.33 5.71
N LYS A 228 -31.99 63.10 6.37
CA LYS A 228 -31.88 62.91 7.82
C LYS A 228 -32.86 61.85 8.36
N ALA A 229 -33.01 60.76 7.62
CA ALA A 229 -33.85 59.63 8.01
C ALA A 229 -33.37 58.99 9.34
N SER A 230 -34.19 58.13 9.93
CA SER A 230 -33.84 57.52 11.21
C SER A 230 -32.56 56.68 11.11
N LYS A 231 -31.81 56.59 12.21
CA LYS A 231 -30.59 55.76 12.29
C LYS A 231 -30.88 54.30 11.92
N LEU A 232 -32.08 53.80 12.23
CA LEU A 232 -32.52 52.45 11.89
C LEU A 232 -32.66 52.28 10.37
N ASP A 233 -33.31 53.22 9.68
CA ASP A 233 -33.53 53.15 8.24
C ASP A 233 -32.22 53.24 7.43
N ILE A 234 -31.30 54.11 7.87
CA ILE A 234 -29.97 54.22 7.25
C ILE A 234 -29.19 52.92 7.45
N THR A 235 -29.26 52.32 8.64
CA THR A 235 -28.56 51.06 8.94
C THR A 235 -29.12 49.91 8.11
N ALA A 236 -30.44 49.82 7.98
CA ALA A 236 -31.10 48.82 7.13
C ALA A 236 -30.71 48.98 5.65
N SER A 237 -30.70 50.21 5.14
CA SER A 237 -30.31 50.50 3.76
C SER A 237 -28.84 50.18 3.47
N VAL A 238 -27.93 50.44 4.42
CA VAL A 238 -26.51 50.05 4.31
C VAL A 238 -26.34 48.54 4.31
N ALA A 239 -27.12 47.80 5.09
CA ALA A 239 -27.09 46.34 5.07
C ALA A 239 -27.49 45.78 3.69
N GLU A 240 -28.53 46.34 3.06
CA GLU A 240 -28.94 45.96 1.70
C GLU A 240 -27.89 46.32 0.64
N LEU A 241 -27.23 47.47 0.76
CA LEU A 241 -26.10 47.82 -0.10
C LEU A 241 -24.95 46.82 0.03
N ASN A 242 -24.62 46.39 1.25
CA ASN A 242 -23.56 45.42 1.48
C ASN A 242 -23.89 44.04 0.89
N LYS A 243 -25.15 43.57 1.03
CA LYS A 243 -25.62 42.34 0.37
C LYS A 243 -25.51 42.44 -1.15
N ALA A 244 -25.90 43.58 -1.74
CA ALA A 244 -25.80 43.79 -3.18
C ALA A 244 -24.34 43.75 -3.66
N LYS A 245 -23.41 44.36 -2.91
CA LYS A 245 -21.97 44.31 -3.20
C LYS A 245 -21.40 42.89 -3.11
N GLU A 246 -21.79 42.14 -2.09
CA GLU A 246 -21.36 40.74 -1.93
C GLU A 246 -21.87 39.87 -3.10
N ASN A 247 -23.12 40.07 -3.51
CA ASN A 247 -23.69 39.38 -4.66
C ASN A 247 -22.94 39.71 -5.96
N LEU A 248 -22.65 41.00 -6.21
CA LEU A 248 -21.86 41.42 -7.37
C LEU A 248 -20.47 40.77 -7.36
N SER A 249 -19.78 40.76 -6.21
CA SER A 249 -18.46 40.11 -6.09
C SER A 249 -18.52 38.63 -6.44
N LYS A 250 -19.54 37.90 -5.96
CA LYS A 250 -19.72 36.47 -6.27
C LYS A 250 -20.01 36.24 -7.75
N LEU A 251 -20.82 37.09 -8.38
CA LEU A 251 -21.10 37.00 -9.82
C LEU A 251 -19.85 37.29 -10.65
N GLU A 252 -19.05 38.29 -10.27
CA GLU A 252 -17.79 38.62 -10.92
C GLU A 252 -16.71 37.54 -10.74
N GLU A 253 -16.65 36.87 -9.60
CA GLU A 253 -15.76 35.72 -9.40
C GLU A 253 -16.22 34.52 -10.23
N ARG A 254 -17.53 34.25 -10.24
CA ARG A 254 -18.10 33.14 -11.00
C ARG A 254 -17.94 33.32 -12.51
N SER A 255 -18.02 34.54 -13.02
CA SER A 255 -17.83 34.82 -14.45
C SER A 255 -16.38 34.61 -14.93
N LYS A 256 -15.41 34.61 -14.01
CA LYS A 256 -14.00 34.32 -14.31
C LYS A 256 -13.72 32.82 -14.38
N LEU A 257 -14.60 31.97 -13.85
CA LEU A 257 -14.42 30.52 -13.89
C LEU A 257 -14.52 30.04 -15.33
N LYS A 258 -13.50 29.30 -15.75
CA LYS A 258 -13.44 28.70 -17.09
C LYS A 258 -13.41 27.19 -16.95
N PRO A 259 -14.14 26.46 -17.81
CA PRO A 259 -14.00 25.01 -17.88
C PRO A 259 -12.61 24.64 -18.41
N GLY A 260 -12.16 23.44 -18.08
CA GLY A 260 -10.86 22.90 -18.52
C GLY A 260 -9.69 23.23 -17.59
N ILE A 261 -8.56 22.60 -17.90
CA ILE A 261 -7.30 22.74 -17.16
C ILE A 261 -6.86 24.22 -17.21
N PRO A 262 -6.49 24.84 -16.07
CA PRO A 262 -6.08 26.24 -16.04
C PRO A 262 -4.84 26.46 -16.90
N LYS A 263 -4.84 27.56 -17.65
CA LYS A 263 -3.75 27.96 -18.55
C LYS A 263 -3.30 29.38 -18.33
N ARG A 264 -2.00 29.61 -18.43
CA ARG A 264 -1.33 30.91 -18.42
C ARG A 264 -0.33 30.96 -19.57
N ASP A 265 -0.41 31.99 -20.40
CA ASP A 265 0.47 32.18 -21.57
C ASP A 265 0.51 30.96 -22.51
N GLY A 266 -0.64 30.30 -22.69
CA GLY A 266 -0.79 29.11 -23.54
C GLY A 266 -0.28 27.79 -22.95
N LYS A 267 0.36 27.81 -21.77
CA LYS A 267 0.82 26.64 -21.04
C LYS A 267 -0.10 26.32 -19.86
N ILE A 268 -0.03 25.10 -19.35
CA ILE A 268 -0.75 24.72 -18.11
C ILE A 268 -0.23 25.57 -16.96
N ASP A 269 -1.16 26.15 -16.20
CA ASP A 269 -0.86 26.97 -15.03
C ASP A 269 -0.76 26.11 -13.77
N TYR A 270 0.44 25.58 -13.52
CA TYR A 270 0.71 24.76 -12.34
C TYR A 270 0.71 25.54 -11.02
N THR A 271 0.59 26.87 -11.03
CA THR A 271 0.44 27.65 -9.79
C THR A 271 -0.88 27.33 -9.08
N GLN A 272 -1.84 26.76 -9.81
CA GLN A 272 -3.13 26.29 -9.31
C GLN A 272 -3.13 24.79 -8.98
N ASP A 273 -2.03 24.07 -9.21
CA ASP A 273 -1.88 22.66 -8.79
C ASP A 273 -1.52 22.58 -7.31
N PHE A 274 -1.59 21.39 -6.72
CA PHE A 274 -1.41 21.16 -5.28
C PHE A 274 -0.10 21.75 -4.70
N PHE A 275 1.01 21.61 -5.42
CA PHE A 275 2.33 22.13 -5.00
C PHE A 275 2.68 23.50 -5.60
N ALA A 276 1.73 24.15 -6.27
CA ALA A 276 1.93 25.41 -7.01
C ALA A 276 3.08 25.36 -8.05
N ARG A 277 3.47 24.15 -8.48
CA ARG A 277 4.44 23.85 -9.53
C ARG A 277 4.26 22.41 -10.00
N GLN A 278 4.92 22.03 -11.09
CA GLN A 278 4.93 20.63 -11.54
C GLN A 278 5.59 19.72 -10.50
N ALA A 279 4.96 18.59 -10.25
CA ALA A 279 5.45 17.56 -9.34
C ALA A 279 5.36 16.18 -10.01
N PHE A 280 6.24 15.28 -9.60
CA PHE A 280 6.48 13.99 -10.20
C PHE A 280 6.73 12.92 -9.13
N LEU A 281 6.58 11.65 -9.49
CA LEU A 281 7.10 10.55 -8.69
C LEU A 281 8.60 10.39 -8.95
N THR A 282 9.38 10.22 -7.88
CA THR A 282 10.84 10.18 -7.96
C THR A 282 11.37 8.93 -8.66
N VAL A 283 12.42 9.11 -9.46
CA VAL A 283 13.21 8.04 -10.07
C VAL A 283 14.30 7.51 -9.13
N SER A 284 14.77 8.36 -8.21
CA SER A 284 15.86 8.09 -7.27
C SER A 284 15.83 9.07 -6.09
N GLY A 285 16.23 8.62 -4.90
CA GLY A 285 16.45 9.46 -3.73
C GLY A 285 17.86 10.02 -3.61
N GLN A 286 18.74 9.78 -4.59
CA GLN A 286 20.19 10.06 -4.53
C GLN A 286 20.51 11.50 -4.11
N LEU A 287 19.97 12.50 -4.82
CA LEU A 287 20.26 13.90 -4.51
C LEU A 287 19.85 14.30 -3.09
N GLN A 288 18.81 13.66 -2.53
CA GLN A 288 18.39 13.91 -1.17
C GLN A 288 19.32 13.22 -0.16
N VAL A 289 19.73 11.97 -0.39
CA VAL A 289 20.67 11.30 0.53
C VAL A 289 22.05 11.95 0.56
N GLU A 290 22.51 12.59 -0.51
CA GLU A 290 23.74 13.40 -0.52
C GLU A 290 23.72 14.50 0.57
N THR A 291 22.58 15.19 0.72
CA THR A 291 22.44 16.24 1.75
C THR A 291 22.50 15.68 3.17
N TYR A 292 21.99 14.46 3.39
CA TYR A 292 22.07 13.79 4.67
C TYR A 292 23.49 13.26 4.94
N ALA A 293 24.16 12.67 3.95
CA ALA A 293 25.53 12.19 4.10
C ALA A 293 26.47 13.31 4.56
N CYS A 294 26.29 14.52 4.04
CA CYS A 294 27.03 15.71 4.47
C CYS A 294 26.82 16.10 5.94
N ALA A 295 25.68 15.72 6.54
CA ALA A 295 25.31 16.07 7.90
C ALA A 295 25.54 14.93 8.92
N VAL A 296 25.34 13.68 8.50
CA VAL A 296 25.31 12.51 9.39
C VAL A 296 26.17 11.34 8.90
N SER A 297 27.15 11.62 8.04
CA SER A 297 28.14 10.67 7.50
C SER A 297 27.55 9.67 6.50
N ASN A 298 27.13 8.48 6.95
CA ASN A 298 26.77 7.38 6.07
C ASN A 298 25.26 7.15 6.17
N VAL A 299 24.57 7.15 5.04
CA VAL A 299 23.12 7.00 5.00
C VAL A 299 22.70 6.05 3.90
N TYR A 300 21.48 5.53 4.00
CA TYR A 300 20.85 4.81 2.90
C TYR A 300 19.36 5.09 2.88
N THR A 301 18.78 5.11 1.70
CA THR A 301 17.33 5.00 1.53
C THR A 301 16.97 3.60 1.03
N PHE A 302 15.76 3.19 1.39
CA PHE A 302 15.11 1.94 0.99
C PHE A 302 13.66 2.35 0.76
N GLY A 303 13.29 2.55 -0.49
CA GLY A 303 12.00 3.13 -0.84
C GLY A 303 11.55 2.80 -2.27
N PRO A 304 10.28 3.07 -2.58
CA PRO A 304 9.77 2.91 -3.93
C PRO A 304 10.31 4.01 -4.86
N THR A 305 10.58 3.65 -6.10
CA THR A 305 10.94 4.55 -7.20
C THR A 305 10.16 4.17 -8.45
N PHE A 306 10.04 5.13 -9.37
CA PHE A 306 9.12 5.03 -10.49
C PHE A 306 9.79 5.43 -11.80
N ARG A 307 9.50 4.71 -12.88
CA ARG A 307 9.95 5.03 -14.24
C ARG A 307 8.78 4.97 -15.20
N ALA A 308 8.54 6.06 -15.92
CA ALA A 308 7.41 6.17 -16.85
C ALA A 308 7.73 5.73 -18.28
N GLU A 309 8.95 5.23 -18.52
CA GLU A 309 9.37 4.74 -19.83
C GLU A 309 8.42 3.66 -20.36
N HIS A 310 8.04 3.78 -21.64
CA HIS A 310 7.15 2.80 -22.28
C HIS A 310 7.90 1.51 -22.63
N SER A 311 8.18 0.69 -21.62
CA SER A 311 8.99 -0.53 -21.74
C SER A 311 8.26 -1.78 -21.27
N HIS A 312 7.91 -2.66 -22.21
CA HIS A 312 7.20 -3.92 -21.94
C HIS A 312 8.15 -5.12 -22.06
N THR A 313 9.08 -5.24 -21.11
CA THR A 313 10.03 -6.37 -21.05
C THR A 313 9.78 -7.24 -19.81
N SER A 314 10.40 -8.41 -19.76
CA SER A 314 10.30 -9.30 -18.59
C SER A 314 11.08 -8.81 -17.36
N ARG A 315 11.84 -7.71 -17.47
CA ARG A 315 12.73 -7.20 -16.42
C ARG A 315 12.44 -5.77 -15.97
N HIS A 316 11.63 -5.01 -16.73
CA HIS A 316 11.29 -3.63 -16.37
C HIS A 316 9.97 -3.56 -15.61
N LEU A 317 9.93 -2.69 -14.61
CA LEU A 317 8.75 -2.36 -13.84
C LEU A 317 8.62 -0.84 -13.78
N ALA A 318 7.40 -0.33 -13.88
CA ALA A 318 7.11 1.10 -13.72
C ALA A 318 7.22 1.55 -12.24
N GLU A 319 7.03 0.62 -11.30
CA GLU A 319 7.21 0.80 -9.86
C GLU A 319 8.12 -0.32 -9.35
N PHE A 320 9.20 0.05 -8.69
CA PHE A 320 10.14 -0.88 -8.06
C PHE A 320 10.70 -0.26 -6.78
N TRP A 321 11.52 -1.03 -6.07
CA TRP A 321 12.11 -0.58 -4.82
C TRP A 321 13.62 -0.49 -5.01
N MET A 322 14.18 0.65 -4.61
CA MET A 322 15.60 0.93 -4.66
C MET A 322 16.19 0.95 -3.26
N VAL A 323 17.46 0.55 -3.18
CA VAL A 323 18.30 0.68 -2.00
C VAL A 323 19.49 1.52 -2.43
N GLU A 324 19.62 2.72 -1.88
CA GLU A 324 20.57 3.73 -2.36
C GLU A 324 21.40 4.22 -1.17
N PRO A 325 22.58 3.62 -0.93
CA PRO A 325 23.52 4.09 0.08
C PRO A 325 24.32 5.29 -0.42
N GLU A 326 24.67 6.19 0.48
CA GLU A 326 25.55 7.34 0.26
C GLU A 326 26.57 7.41 1.41
N ILE A 327 27.84 7.59 1.07
CA ILE A 327 28.96 7.46 2.01
C ILE A 327 29.80 8.74 2.01
N ALA A 328 29.77 9.50 3.11
CA ALA A 328 30.60 10.69 3.23
C ALA A 328 32.11 10.34 3.22
N PHE A 329 32.91 11.20 2.59
CA PHE A 329 34.37 11.06 2.47
C PHE A 329 34.83 9.78 1.73
N ALA A 330 33.93 9.14 0.98
CA ALA A 330 34.26 7.99 0.15
C ALA A 330 34.73 8.41 -1.25
N ASP A 331 35.59 7.58 -1.82
CA ASP A 331 35.92 7.58 -3.24
C ASP A 331 35.30 6.32 -3.88
N LEU A 332 35.51 6.16 -5.19
CA LEU A 332 34.99 5.02 -5.93
C LEU A 332 35.47 3.67 -5.38
N GLN A 333 36.68 3.58 -4.83
CA GLN A 333 37.19 2.32 -4.29
C GLN A 333 36.47 1.91 -3.00
N TYR A 334 36.10 2.88 -2.17
CA TYR A 334 35.28 2.62 -0.99
C TYR A 334 33.85 2.24 -1.36
N ASP A 335 33.25 2.89 -2.36
CA ASP A 335 31.92 2.54 -2.88
C ASP A 335 31.88 1.10 -3.42
N MET A 336 32.85 0.74 -4.29
CA MET A 336 32.97 -0.63 -4.82
C MET A 336 33.11 -1.68 -3.72
N LYS A 337 33.89 -1.40 -2.67
CA LYS A 337 34.03 -2.30 -1.52
C LYS A 337 32.72 -2.47 -0.75
N CYS A 338 31.98 -1.38 -0.55
CA CYS A 338 30.67 -1.40 0.09
C CYS A 338 29.69 -2.25 -0.73
N ALA A 339 29.60 -2.01 -2.03
CA ALA A 339 28.75 -2.77 -2.94
C ALA A 339 29.10 -4.26 -2.96
N GLU A 340 30.39 -4.62 -3.03
CA GLU A 340 30.84 -6.00 -2.99
C GLU A 340 30.50 -6.69 -1.66
N ALA A 341 30.77 -6.02 -0.53
CA ALA A 341 30.45 -6.53 0.80
C ALA A 341 28.95 -6.73 0.99
N TYR A 342 28.14 -5.78 0.51
CA TYR A 342 26.68 -5.85 0.57
C TYR A 342 26.14 -7.06 -0.20
N VAL A 343 26.59 -7.27 -1.44
CA VAL A 343 26.15 -8.41 -2.26
C VAL A 343 26.60 -9.74 -1.67
N LYS A 344 27.81 -9.82 -1.08
CA LYS A 344 28.30 -11.02 -0.40
C LYS A 344 27.54 -11.36 0.87
N TYR A 345 26.99 -10.35 1.55
CA TYR A 345 26.22 -10.53 2.78
C TYR A 345 24.81 -11.06 2.51
N MET A 346 24.22 -10.74 1.34
CA MET A 346 22.90 -11.20 0.91
C MET A 346 22.86 -12.69 0.55
#